data_AF-A0A920H4L4-F1
#
_entry.id   AF-A0A920H4L4-F1
#
_cell.length_a   1.000
_cell.length_b   1.000
_cell.length_c   1.000
_cell.angle_alpha   90.00
_cell.angle_beta   90.00
_cell.angle_gamma   90.00
#
_symmetry.space_group_name_H-M   'P 1'
#
loop_
_entity.id
_entity.type
_entity.pdbx_description
1 polymer ?
#
loop_
_entity_poly.entity_id
_entity_poly.type
_entity_poly.pdbx_seq_one_letter_code
_entity_poly.pdbx_strand_id
1 'polypeptide(L)'
;MRAHFFYHPLDYDLSNNGCYHEGSISAKLGLPGIPAAAESIAVTQAIELSKLTNSKLHICRVSCKDSLDIIHHYISKGYNVSYDIAVNQLFFSENSISEYDTNFHVIPPYRSENDMLALINDISSSDNLSLCSDHQPHNNDAKQKPFPESKSGVSCIEILFPLIMSLVDSGKINAFDAIKKITLNPANVIGFDNYGLKEGSTADIAIFEKEKWIYTRENTISAGKNIPFNNFEFSHKIKYTICDGDIVYTD
;
A
#
# COMPACT_ATOMS: atom_id res chain seq x y z
N MET A 1 17.97 16.02 17.12
CA MET A 1 17.21 15.48 15.97
C MET A 1 16.33 14.36 16.54
N ARG A 2 14.99 14.45 16.43
CA ARG A 2 14.11 13.34 16.85
C ARG A 2 14.19 12.24 15.79
N ALA A 3 14.44 11.00 16.18
CA ALA A 3 14.50 9.88 15.24
C ALA A 3 13.13 9.69 14.56
N HIS A 4 13.12 9.45 13.25
CA HIS A 4 11.98 8.90 12.52
C HIS A 4 12.09 7.38 12.54
N PHE A 5 11.01 6.73 12.98
CA PHE A 5 10.93 5.29 13.03
C PHE A 5 9.83 4.81 12.08
N PHE A 6 10.21 4.01 11.10
CA PHE A 6 9.29 3.31 10.21
C PHE A 6 9.12 1.90 10.74
N TYR A 7 7.88 1.52 11.03
CA TYR A 7 7.57 0.23 11.63
C TYR A 7 6.65 -0.57 10.73
N HIS A 8 7.02 -1.82 10.47
CA HIS A 8 6.17 -2.79 9.80
C HIS A 8 5.46 -3.62 10.88
N PRO A 9 4.16 -3.37 11.14
CA PRO A 9 3.46 -3.99 12.24
C PRO A 9 3.16 -5.47 11.96
N LEU A 10 3.88 -6.35 12.66
CA LEU A 10 3.61 -7.78 12.68
C LEU A 10 4.13 -8.40 13.98
N ASP A 11 3.23 -8.99 14.76
CA ASP A 11 3.58 -9.90 15.83
C ASP A 11 3.84 -11.29 15.23
N TYR A 12 5.09 -11.75 15.33
CA TYR A 12 5.52 -12.99 14.68
C TYR A 12 4.90 -14.23 15.32
N ASP A 13 4.68 -14.24 16.63
CA ASP A 13 4.10 -15.38 17.34
C ASP A 13 2.63 -15.54 16.97
N LEU A 14 1.89 -14.44 16.89
CA LEU A 14 0.50 -14.44 16.42
C LEU A 14 0.38 -14.72 14.93
N SER A 15 1.35 -14.27 14.11
CA SER A 15 1.35 -14.58 12.69
C SER A 15 1.54 -16.07 12.42
N ASN A 16 2.25 -16.79 13.30
CA ASN A 16 2.49 -18.23 13.26
C ASN A 16 2.87 -18.78 11.87
N ASN A 17 3.73 -18.06 11.12
CA ASN A 17 4.10 -18.37 9.74
C ASN A 17 2.90 -18.53 8.78
N GLY A 18 1.81 -17.84 9.07
CA GLY A 18 0.66 -17.73 8.20
C GLY A 18 1.03 -17.13 6.84
N CYS A 19 0.23 -17.45 5.83
CA CYS A 19 0.39 -16.94 4.46
C CYS A 19 -0.87 -16.23 3.94
N TYR A 20 -1.98 -16.33 4.68
CA TYR A 20 -3.28 -15.84 4.28
C TYR A 20 -3.93 -15.03 5.41
N HIS A 21 -5.02 -14.32 5.15
CA HIS A 21 -5.83 -13.77 6.24
C HIS A 21 -6.50 -14.89 7.04
N GLU A 22 -6.42 -14.86 8.37
CA GLU A 22 -7.22 -15.76 9.21
C GLU A 22 -8.71 -15.40 9.12
N GLY A 23 -9.44 -16.19 8.35
CA GLY A 23 -10.84 -15.96 8.00
C GLY A 23 -11.48 -17.18 7.33
N SER A 24 -12.73 -17.02 6.91
CA SER A 24 -13.53 -18.12 6.35
C SER A 24 -12.89 -18.75 5.11
N ILE A 25 -12.21 -17.94 4.27
CA ILE A 25 -11.56 -18.41 3.06
C ILE A 25 -10.32 -19.26 3.38
N SER A 26 -9.46 -18.80 4.29
CA SER A 26 -8.29 -19.59 4.73
C SER A 26 -8.67 -20.95 5.31
N ALA A 27 -9.73 -21.00 6.12
CA ALA A 27 -10.25 -22.23 6.70
C ALA A 27 -10.77 -23.20 5.62
N LYS A 28 -11.47 -22.68 4.60
CA LYS A 28 -11.95 -23.46 3.46
C LYS A 28 -10.81 -24.01 2.59
N LEU A 29 -9.76 -23.21 2.40
CA LEU A 29 -8.58 -23.59 1.60
C LEU A 29 -7.55 -24.39 2.39
N GLY A 30 -7.72 -24.55 3.71
CA GLY A 30 -6.73 -25.20 4.58
C GLY A 30 -5.39 -24.46 4.62
N LEU A 31 -5.40 -23.13 4.41
CA LEU A 31 -4.20 -22.30 4.43
C LEU A 31 -3.95 -21.73 5.84
N PRO A 32 -2.70 -21.70 6.31
CA PRO A 32 -2.33 -21.04 7.56
C PRO A 32 -2.70 -19.54 7.52
N GLY A 33 -3.59 -19.13 8.42
CA GLY A 33 -4.07 -17.75 8.53
C GLY A 33 -3.19 -16.87 9.43
N ILE A 34 -3.23 -15.56 9.17
CA ILE A 34 -2.65 -14.49 9.97
C ILE A 34 -3.82 -13.66 10.51
N PRO A 35 -4.05 -13.65 11.84
CA PRO A 35 -5.10 -12.84 12.45
C PRO A 35 -4.84 -11.34 12.28
N ALA A 36 -5.90 -10.54 12.22
CA ALA A 36 -5.79 -9.07 12.25
C ALA A 36 -5.09 -8.57 13.53
N ALA A 37 -5.25 -9.33 14.63
CA ALA A 37 -4.58 -9.07 15.91
C ALA A 37 -3.05 -9.04 15.82
N ALA A 38 -2.45 -9.82 14.89
CA ALA A 38 -1.00 -9.80 14.69
C ALA A 38 -0.50 -8.42 14.23
N GLU A 39 -1.33 -7.66 13.52
CA GLU A 39 -1.00 -6.28 13.13
C GLU A 39 -1.39 -5.28 14.21
N SER A 40 -2.63 -5.31 14.71
CA SER A 40 -3.17 -4.28 15.60
C SER A 40 -2.47 -4.22 16.97
N ILE A 41 -2.03 -5.36 17.49
CA ILE A 41 -1.21 -5.42 18.72
C ILE A 41 0.16 -4.80 18.47
N ALA A 42 0.81 -5.13 17.34
CA ALA A 42 2.11 -4.58 16.98
C ALA A 42 2.03 -3.06 16.76
N VAL A 43 0.94 -2.54 16.17
CA VAL A 43 0.67 -1.09 16.05
C VAL A 43 0.59 -0.44 17.43
N THR A 44 -0.19 -1.01 18.34
CA THR A 44 -0.33 -0.48 19.72
C THR A 44 1.02 -0.41 20.42
N GLN A 45 1.80 -1.48 20.33
CA GLN A 45 3.14 -1.55 20.92
C GLN A 45 4.07 -0.49 20.34
N ALA A 46 4.10 -0.32 19.02
CA ALA A 46 4.94 0.68 18.36
C ALA A 46 4.58 2.12 18.78
N ILE A 47 3.29 2.41 18.95
CA ILE A 47 2.84 3.74 19.40
C ILE A 47 3.24 3.99 20.86
N GLU A 48 3.10 3.01 21.76
CA GLU A 48 3.53 3.18 23.16
C GLU A 48 5.06 3.32 23.27
N LEU A 49 5.84 2.64 22.42
CA LEU A 49 7.29 2.81 22.34
C LEU A 49 7.68 4.18 21.79
N SER A 50 6.99 4.68 20.76
CA SER A 50 7.26 6.01 20.20
C SER A 50 6.96 7.11 21.22
N LYS A 51 5.89 6.93 22.02
CA LYS A 51 5.58 7.79 23.17
C LYS A 51 6.68 7.80 24.22
N LEU A 52 7.14 6.63 24.65
CA LEU A 52 8.19 6.51 25.67
C LEU A 52 9.48 7.22 25.23
N THR A 53 9.79 7.15 23.94
CA THR A 53 11.03 7.69 23.36
C THR A 53 10.88 9.09 22.77
N ASN A 54 9.67 9.63 22.71
CA ASN A 54 9.33 10.89 22.00
C ASN A 54 9.82 10.89 20.54
N SER A 55 9.76 9.72 19.89
CA SER A 55 10.13 9.53 18.49
C SER A 55 8.93 9.79 17.58
N LYS A 56 9.19 10.19 16.33
CA LYS A 56 8.13 10.27 15.32
C LYS A 56 7.96 8.89 14.68
N LEU A 57 6.71 8.42 14.61
CA LEU A 57 6.37 7.07 14.17
C LEU A 57 5.63 7.10 12.83
N HIS A 58 6.07 6.28 11.91
CA HIS A 58 5.34 5.94 10.70
C HIS A 58 5.00 4.44 10.72
N ILE A 59 3.71 4.11 10.72
CA ILE A 59 3.22 2.73 10.63
C ILE A 59 3.05 2.37 9.16
N CYS A 60 3.88 1.47 8.66
CA CYS A 60 3.86 1.07 7.27
C CYS A 60 2.80 0.00 7.01
N ARG A 61 2.13 0.09 5.85
CA ARG A 61 1.30 -0.95 5.22
C ARG A 61 0.19 -1.44 6.15
N VAL A 62 -0.61 -0.53 6.67
CA VAL A 62 -1.81 -0.87 7.47
C VAL A 62 -2.80 -1.64 6.60
N SER A 63 -3.40 -2.71 7.14
CA SER A 63 -4.30 -3.58 6.37
C SER A 63 -5.59 -3.98 7.09
N CYS A 64 -5.78 -3.62 8.37
CA CYS A 64 -7.02 -3.94 9.09
C CYS A 64 -7.68 -2.72 9.74
N LYS A 65 -9.00 -2.84 9.93
CA LYS A 65 -9.83 -1.81 10.57
C LYS A 65 -9.38 -1.53 12.01
N ASP A 66 -9.03 -2.57 12.77
CA ASP A 66 -8.63 -2.42 14.18
C ASP A 66 -7.36 -1.57 14.31
N SER A 67 -6.38 -1.75 13.40
CA SER A 67 -5.18 -0.90 13.33
C SER A 67 -5.53 0.56 13.07
N LEU A 68 -6.45 0.83 12.14
CA LEU A 68 -6.92 2.20 11.87
C LEU A 68 -7.59 2.82 13.09
N ASP A 69 -8.50 2.08 13.75
CA ASP A 69 -9.21 2.55 14.95
C ASP A 69 -8.21 2.93 16.06
N ILE A 70 -7.16 2.11 16.25
CA ILE A 70 -6.06 2.39 17.18
C ILE A 70 -5.30 3.65 16.77
N ILE A 71 -4.85 3.74 15.51
CA ILE A 71 -4.07 4.88 15.01
C ILE A 71 -4.85 6.18 15.21
N HIS A 72 -6.12 6.22 14.82
CA HIS A 72 -6.99 7.39 14.96
C HIS A 72 -7.22 7.78 16.41
N HIS A 73 -7.42 6.80 17.29
CA HIS A 73 -7.53 7.07 18.72
C HIS A 73 -6.28 7.77 19.26
N TYR A 74 -5.08 7.31 18.89
CA TYR A 74 -3.85 7.97 19.32
C TYR A 74 -3.64 9.33 18.65
N ILE A 75 -3.93 9.48 17.36
CA ILE A 75 -3.89 10.79 16.69
C ILE A 75 -4.82 11.79 17.39
N SER A 76 -6.03 11.37 17.77
CA SER A 76 -7.00 12.22 18.48
C SER A 76 -6.51 12.71 19.85
N LYS A 77 -5.56 11.98 20.45
CA LYS A 77 -4.89 12.37 21.70
C LYS A 77 -3.64 13.25 21.49
N GLY A 78 -3.37 13.66 20.25
CA GLY A 78 -2.25 14.53 19.88
C GLY A 78 -0.93 13.81 19.66
N TYR A 79 -0.93 12.48 19.48
CA TYR A 79 0.28 11.74 19.18
C TYR A 79 0.70 11.96 17.73
N ASN A 80 2.00 12.14 17.51
CA ASN A 80 2.57 12.33 16.18
C ASN A 80 2.82 10.97 15.50
N VAL A 81 1.74 10.39 14.99
CA VAL A 81 1.73 9.14 14.24
C VAL A 81 1.30 9.42 12.81
N SER A 82 2.03 8.84 11.86
CA SER A 82 1.66 8.79 10.45
C SER A 82 1.60 7.33 10.03
N TYR A 83 0.99 7.05 8.89
CA TYR A 83 0.88 5.68 8.39
C TYR A 83 0.73 5.66 6.88
N ASP A 84 0.99 4.49 6.29
CA ASP A 84 0.73 4.23 4.88
C ASP A 84 -0.15 2.99 4.68
N ILE A 85 -0.85 2.98 3.55
CA ILE A 85 -1.57 1.81 3.04
C ILE A 85 -0.96 1.44 1.69
N ALA A 86 -0.64 0.17 1.49
CA ALA A 86 -0.26 -0.34 0.19
C ALA A 86 -1.47 -0.30 -0.75
N VAL A 87 -1.36 0.38 -1.89
CA VAL A 87 -2.50 0.73 -2.75
C VAL A 87 -3.33 -0.48 -3.18
N ASN A 88 -2.69 -1.64 -3.37
CA ASN A 88 -3.36 -2.90 -3.72
C ASN A 88 -4.33 -3.40 -2.65
N GLN A 89 -4.12 -3.06 -1.37
CA GLN A 89 -5.03 -3.40 -0.27
C GLN A 89 -6.39 -2.70 -0.39
N LEU A 90 -6.51 -1.67 -1.23
CA LEU A 90 -7.75 -0.94 -1.49
C LEU A 90 -8.62 -1.59 -2.59
N PHE A 91 -8.14 -2.65 -3.24
CA PHE A 91 -8.81 -3.27 -4.38
C PHE A 91 -9.11 -4.75 -4.17
N PHE A 92 -8.47 -5.38 -3.19
CA PHE A 92 -8.60 -6.81 -2.94
C PHE A 92 -8.93 -7.09 -1.48
N SER A 93 -9.77 -8.10 -1.28
CA SER A 93 -10.04 -8.73 0.02
C SER A 93 -9.71 -10.23 -0.08
N GLU A 94 -9.88 -10.95 1.03
CA GLU A 94 -9.75 -12.41 1.07
C GLU A 94 -10.62 -13.12 0.02
N ASN A 95 -11.73 -12.49 -0.39
CA ASN A 95 -12.68 -12.98 -1.39
C ASN A 95 -12.19 -12.81 -2.84
N SER A 96 -11.17 -11.99 -3.07
CA SER A 96 -10.65 -11.71 -4.42
C SER A 96 -9.72 -12.81 -4.95
N ILE A 97 -9.28 -13.72 -4.09
CA ILE A 97 -8.25 -14.71 -4.42
C ILE A 97 -8.90 -15.97 -5.00
N SER A 98 -8.65 -16.23 -6.27
CA SER A 98 -9.06 -17.46 -6.94
C SER A 98 -8.07 -18.59 -6.67
N GLU A 99 -8.57 -19.77 -6.27
CA GLU A 99 -7.90 -21.08 -6.32
C GLU A 99 -6.36 -21.08 -6.14
N TYR A 100 -5.87 -20.53 -5.02
CA TYR A 100 -4.45 -20.49 -4.66
C TYR A 100 -3.53 -19.67 -5.59
N ASP A 101 -4.05 -18.66 -6.29
CA ASP A 101 -3.23 -17.76 -7.10
C ASP A 101 -2.23 -17.00 -6.21
N THR A 102 -0.96 -17.40 -6.30
CA THR A 102 0.15 -16.86 -5.51
C THR A 102 0.51 -15.42 -5.88
N ASN A 103 -0.01 -14.87 -6.98
CA ASN A 103 0.07 -13.44 -7.26
C ASN A 103 -0.66 -12.61 -6.19
N PHE A 104 -1.59 -13.21 -5.45
CA PHE A 104 -2.26 -12.61 -4.31
C PHE A 104 -1.58 -12.91 -2.96
N HIS A 105 -0.50 -13.70 -2.93
CA HIS A 105 0.28 -13.89 -1.72
C HIS A 105 1.08 -12.62 -1.40
N VAL A 106 0.61 -11.87 -0.39
CA VAL A 106 1.19 -10.63 0.12
C VAL A 106 1.25 -10.64 1.65
N ILE A 107 2.15 -9.85 2.21
CA ILE A 107 2.24 -9.59 3.65
C ILE A 107 2.29 -8.07 3.87
N PRO A 108 1.34 -7.46 4.58
CA PRO A 108 0.18 -8.12 5.21
C PRO A 108 -0.81 -8.72 4.19
N PRO A 109 -1.57 -9.78 4.56
CA PRO A 109 -2.50 -10.43 3.64
C PRO A 109 -3.69 -9.53 3.32
N TYR A 110 -4.32 -9.71 2.16
CA TYR A 110 -5.62 -9.11 1.89
C TYR A 110 -6.64 -9.66 2.89
N ARG A 111 -7.20 -8.77 3.72
CA ARG A 111 -8.08 -9.14 4.83
C ARG A 111 -9.54 -9.19 4.42
N SER A 112 -10.46 -9.15 5.37
CA SER A 112 -11.89 -9.19 5.08
C SER A 112 -12.33 -8.02 4.21
N GLU A 113 -13.49 -8.15 3.54
CA GLU A 113 -14.08 -7.04 2.79
C GLU A 113 -14.37 -5.83 3.70
N ASN A 114 -14.72 -6.06 4.97
CA ASN A 114 -14.91 -4.98 5.95
C ASN A 114 -13.62 -4.22 6.23
N ASP A 115 -12.48 -4.91 6.32
CA ASP A 115 -11.17 -4.27 6.47
C ASP A 115 -10.85 -3.43 5.24
N MET A 116 -10.97 -4.01 4.03
CA MET A 116 -10.74 -3.29 2.76
C MET A 116 -11.62 -2.02 2.67
N LEU A 117 -12.92 -2.12 3.00
CA LEU A 117 -13.82 -0.97 2.99
C LEU A 117 -13.44 0.07 4.06
N ALA A 118 -12.96 -0.35 5.23
CA ALA A 118 -12.45 0.58 6.25
C ALA A 118 -11.22 1.36 5.74
N LEU A 119 -10.28 0.68 5.09
CA LEU A 119 -9.12 1.31 4.43
C LEU A 119 -9.57 2.31 3.36
N ILE A 120 -10.53 1.93 2.50
CA ILE A 120 -11.08 2.81 1.45
C ILE A 120 -11.76 4.04 2.06
N ASN A 121 -12.53 3.88 3.13
CA ASN A 121 -13.22 5.02 3.74
C ASN A 121 -12.23 6.01 4.36
N ASP A 122 -11.12 5.50 4.91
CA ASP A 122 -10.09 6.29 5.58
C ASP A 122 -9.29 7.20 4.63
N ILE A 123 -9.20 6.87 3.34
CA ILE A 123 -8.38 7.63 2.38
C ILE A 123 -8.80 9.10 2.28
N SER A 124 -10.09 9.37 2.42
CA SER A 124 -10.66 10.72 2.24
C SER A 124 -10.61 11.58 3.51
N SER A 125 -10.45 10.96 4.68
CA SER A 125 -10.56 11.66 5.97
C SER A 125 -9.22 12.04 6.60
N SER A 126 -8.11 11.44 6.16
CA SER A 126 -6.92 11.33 7.02
C SER A 126 -5.67 11.97 6.41
N ASP A 127 -5.28 13.16 6.88
CA ASP A 127 -4.07 13.85 6.41
C ASP A 127 -2.76 13.13 6.77
N ASN A 128 -2.78 12.31 7.82
CA ASN A 128 -1.64 11.50 8.28
C ASN A 128 -1.39 10.23 7.46
N LEU A 129 -2.27 9.93 6.50
CA LEU A 129 -2.19 8.76 5.64
C LEU A 129 -1.40 9.07 4.36
N SER A 130 -0.46 8.19 4.01
CA SER A 130 0.14 8.11 2.67
C SER A 130 -0.31 6.84 1.94
N LEU A 131 -0.21 6.81 0.62
CA LEU A 131 -0.36 5.59 -0.16
C LEU A 131 1.00 5.18 -0.71
N CYS A 132 1.29 3.88 -0.70
CA CYS A 132 2.54 3.34 -1.24
C CYS A 132 2.26 2.20 -2.22
N SER A 133 3.22 1.87 -3.08
CA SER A 133 3.08 0.73 -4.02
C SER A 133 3.37 -0.61 -3.38
N ASP A 134 4.11 -0.63 -2.26
CA ASP A 134 4.72 -1.82 -1.67
C ASP A 134 5.34 -2.76 -2.72
N HIS A 135 6.06 -2.17 -3.68
CA HIS A 135 6.59 -2.88 -4.84
C HIS A 135 7.63 -3.92 -4.43
N GLN A 136 7.26 -5.19 -4.55
CA GLN A 136 8.06 -6.37 -4.20
C GLN A 136 8.07 -7.33 -5.40
N PRO A 137 8.92 -7.06 -6.42
CA PRO A 137 8.99 -7.87 -7.62
C PRO A 137 9.66 -9.21 -7.34
N HIS A 138 9.10 -10.28 -7.92
CA HIS A 138 9.63 -11.63 -7.82
C HIS A 138 9.80 -12.27 -9.20
N ASN A 139 10.81 -13.13 -9.33
CA ASN A 139 10.93 -14.03 -10.47
C ASN A 139 9.78 -15.05 -10.47
N ASN A 140 9.43 -15.56 -11.66
CA ASN A 140 8.31 -16.50 -11.82
C ASN A 140 8.41 -17.72 -10.90
N ASP A 141 9.60 -18.32 -10.75
CA ASP A 141 9.81 -19.51 -9.91
C ASP A 141 9.40 -19.30 -8.45
N ALA A 142 9.53 -18.08 -7.93
CA ALA A 142 9.15 -17.75 -6.56
C ALA A 142 7.62 -17.73 -6.35
N LYS A 143 6.85 -17.58 -7.43
CA LYS A 143 5.39 -17.62 -7.44
C LYS A 143 4.82 -18.97 -7.91
N GLN A 144 5.59 -19.83 -8.58
CA GLN A 144 5.09 -21.14 -9.05
C GLN A 144 4.99 -22.23 -7.96
N LYS A 145 5.43 -21.93 -6.73
CA LYS A 145 5.32 -22.85 -5.59
C LYS A 145 3.89 -22.91 -5.04
N PRO A 146 3.51 -23.97 -4.29
CA PRO A 146 2.28 -23.97 -3.50
C PRO A 146 2.16 -22.69 -2.67
N PHE A 147 0.92 -22.21 -2.45
CA PHE A 147 0.68 -20.90 -1.85
C PHE A 147 1.49 -20.64 -0.56
N PRO A 148 1.51 -21.55 0.44
CA PRO A 148 2.31 -21.35 1.66
C PRO A 148 3.84 -21.30 1.44
N GLU A 149 4.34 -21.89 0.36
CA GLU A 149 5.78 -21.95 0.04
C GLU A 149 6.23 -20.86 -0.95
N SER A 150 5.27 -20.20 -1.59
CA SER A 150 5.53 -19.10 -2.52
C SER A 150 6.04 -17.87 -1.78
N LYS A 151 6.75 -16.98 -2.48
CA LYS A 151 7.23 -15.73 -1.88
C LYS A 151 6.12 -14.67 -1.90
N SER A 152 5.89 -14.05 -0.75
CA SER A 152 4.96 -12.93 -0.61
C SER A 152 5.46 -11.69 -1.34
N GLY A 153 4.55 -10.91 -1.93
CA GLY A 153 4.86 -9.63 -2.57
C GLY A 153 4.23 -9.49 -3.95
N VAL A 154 4.05 -8.23 -4.38
CA VAL A 154 3.42 -7.86 -5.65
C VAL A 154 4.26 -6.80 -6.36
N SER A 155 4.32 -6.91 -7.68
CA SER A 155 4.88 -5.87 -8.55
C SER A 155 3.82 -4.79 -8.84
N CYS A 156 3.86 -3.65 -8.13
CA CYS A 156 2.80 -2.63 -8.23
C CYS A 156 3.25 -1.19 -8.57
N ILE A 157 4.54 -0.90 -8.78
CA ILE A 157 5.00 0.50 -8.92
C ILE A 157 4.42 1.20 -10.15
N GLU A 158 4.36 0.51 -11.30
CA GLU A 158 3.87 1.06 -12.58
C GLU A 158 2.37 1.38 -12.55
N ILE A 159 1.62 0.72 -11.67
CA ILE A 159 0.17 0.88 -11.55
C ILE A 159 -0.25 1.66 -10.31
N LEU A 160 0.68 2.19 -9.51
CA LEU A 160 0.36 3.02 -8.34
C LEU A 160 -0.54 4.20 -8.73
N PHE A 161 -0.14 4.98 -9.74
CA PHE A 161 -0.92 6.13 -10.19
C PHE A 161 -2.26 5.73 -10.85
N PRO A 162 -2.30 4.79 -11.81
CA PRO A 162 -3.56 4.28 -12.38
C PRO A 162 -4.57 3.77 -11.34
N LEU A 163 -4.11 3.07 -10.29
CA LEU A 163 -4.96 2.61 -9.20
C LEU A 163 -5.54 3.79 -8.41
N ILE A 164 -4.72 4.77 -8.05
CA ILE A 164 -5.18 5.97 -7.34
C ILE A 164 -6.22 6.73 -8.16
N MET A 165 -5.98 6.88 -9.47
CA MET A 165 -6.96 7.53 -10.35
C MET A 165 -8.25 6.71 -10.52
N SER A 166 -8.21 5.38 -10.35
CA SER A 166 -9.42 4.55 -10.31
C SER A 166 -10.28 4.83 -9.07
N LEU A 167 -9.65 5.18 -7.93
CA LEU A 167 -10.36 5.66 -6.72
C LEU A 167 -10.99 7.04 -6.96
N VAL A 168 -10.32 7.89 -7.75
CA VAL A 168 -10.86 9.20 -8.16
C VAL A 168 -12.06 9.04 -9.09
N ASP A 169 -11.93 8.24 -10.15
CA ASP A 169 -13.01 7.99 -11.12
C ASP A 169 -14.24 7.35 -10.47
N SER A 170 -14.06 6.53 -9.43
CA SER A 170 -15.15 5.91 -8.66
C SER A 170 -15.72 6.83 -7.55
N GLY A 171 -15.20 8.05 -7.42
CA GLY A 171 -15.70 9.05 -6.46
C GLY A 171 -15.34 8.76 -5.00
N LYS A 172 -14.37 7.89 -4.72
CA LYS A 172 -13.92 7.57 -3.36
C LYS A 172 -13.03 8.64 -2.74
N ILE A 173 -12.33 9.41 -3.58
CA ILE A 173 -11.48 10.53 -3.18
C ILE A 173 -11.42 11.53 -4.33
N ASN A 174 -11.21 12.83 -4.06
CA ASN A 174 -10.98 13.80 -5.13
C ASN A 174 -9.52 13.73 -5.64
N ALA A 175 -9.28 14.17 -6.87
CA ALA A 175 -7.96 14.06 -7.52
C ALA A 175 -6.83 14.73 -6.72
N PHE A 176 -7.06 15.90 -6.14
CA PHE A 176 -6.02 16.62 -5.40
C PHE A 176 -5.61 15.86 -4.14
N ASP A 177 -6.57 15.39 -3.35
CA ASP A 177 -6.25 14.65 -2.14
C ASP A 177 -5.63 13.28 -2.46
N ALA A 178 -6.04 12.64 -3.56
CA ALA A 178 -5.43 11.40 -4.04
C ALA A 178 -3.94 11.60 -4.40
N ILE A 179 -3.62 12.67 -5.14
CA ILE A 179 -2.23 13.01 -5.50
C ILE A 179 -1.41 13.35 -4.24
N LYS A 180 -1.99 14.07 -3.25
CA LYS A 180 -1.30 14.35 -1.98
C LYS A 180 -0.86 13.08 -1.25
N LYS A 181 -1.65 12.00 -1.29
CA LYS A 181 -1.30 10.73 -0.62
C LYS A 181 0.01 10.10 -1.12
N ILE A 182 0.41 10.39 -2.36
CA ILE A 182 1.65 9.86 -2.97
C ILE A 182 2.73 10.92 -3.21
N THR A 183 2.48 12.17 -2.82
CA THR A 183 3.44 13.28 -3.03
C THR A 183 3.69 14.03 -1.72
N LEU A 184 2.78 14.93 -1.35
CA LEU A 184 2.88 15.80 -0.17
C LEU A 184 2.98 15.00 1.13
N ASN A 185 2.11 14.02 1.34
CA ASN A 185 2.04 13.27 2.59
C ASN A 185 3.31 12.47 2.86
N PRO A 186 3.83 11.65 1.92
CA PRO A 186 5.09 10.96 2.14
C PRO A 186 6.27 11.92 2.28
N ALA A 187 6.30 13.06 1.55
CA ALA A 187 7.34 14.08 1.72
C ALA A 187 7.34 14.67 3.14
N ASN A 188 6.18 14.98 3.70
CA ASN A 188 6.02 15.44 5.09
C ASN A 188 6.46 14.36 6.09
N VAL A 189 6.18 13.09 5.80
CA VAL A 189 6.60 11.94 6.62
C VAL A 189 8.11 11.76 6.65
N ILE A 190 8.86 12.15 5.62
CA ILE A 190 10.34 12.08 5.64
C ILE A 190 11.00 13.42 5.97
N GLY A 191 10.23 14.52 6.09
CA GLY A 191 10.76 15.86 6.30
C GLY A 191 11.55 16.39 5.10
N PHE A 192 11.14 16.01 3.89
CA PHE A 192 11.70 16.56 2.66
C PHE A 192 10.94 17.84 2.33
N ASP A 193 11.64 18.98 2.24
CA ASP A 193 11.02 20.31 2.08
C ASP A 193 11.03 20.83 0.62
N ASN A 194 11.83 20.20 -0.24
CA ASN A 194 11.98 20.59 -1.65
C ASN A 194 11.14 19.74 -2.60
N TYR A 195 9.82 19.74 -2.41
CA TYR A 195 8.88 19.01 -3.25
C TYR A 195 7.81 19.94 -3.83
N GLY A 196 7.09 19.41 -4.83
CA GLY A 196 5.92 20.03 -5.43
C GLY A 196 6.25 20.95 -6.59
N LEU A 197 5.19 21.39 -7.28
CA LEU A 197 5.29 22.25 -8.47
C LEU A 197 5.31 23.72 -8.03
N LYS A 198 6.50 24.21 -7.68
CA LYS A 198 6.75 25.62 -7.31
C LYS A 198 8.07 26.11 -7.92
N GLU A 199 8.15 27.40 -8.23
CA GLU A 199 9.38 28.01 -8.70
C GLU A 199 10.52 27.80 -7.69
N GLY A 200 11.69 27.41 -8.18
CA GLY A 200 12.88 27.13 -7.36
C GLY A 200 12.99 25.70 -6.82
N SER A 201 11.98 24.85 -7.01
CA SER A 201 12.08 23.41 -6.69
C SER A 201 12.70 22.60 -7.82
N THR A 202 13.13 21.36 -7.51
CA THR A 202 13.58 20.39 -8.51
C THR A 202 12.46 20.12 -9.51
N ALA A 203 12.83 19.93 -10.78
CA ALA A 203 11.87 19.66 -11.84
C ALA A 203 11.47 18.16 -11.86
N ASP A 204 10.87 17.72 -10.76
CA ASP A 204 10.32 16.36 -10.59
C ASP A 204 8.82 16.37 -10.96
N ILE A 205 8.51 15.93 -12.17
CA ILE A 205 7.20 16.12 -12.81
C ILE A 205 6.74 14.80 -13.43
N ALA A 206 5.47 14.45 -13.19
CA ALA A 206 4.79 13.40 -13.93
C ALA A 206 3.67 14.01 -14.79
N ILE A 207 3.66 13.67 -16.09
CA ILE A 207 2.61 14.08 -17.03
C ILE A 207 1.76 12.85 -17.32
N PHE A 208 0.45 12.96 -17.19
CA PHE A 208 -0.49 11.88 -17.42
C PHE A 208 -1.64 12.31 -18.31
N GLU A 209 -2.27 11.34 -18.96
CA GLU A 209 -3.46 11.53 -19.77
C GLU A 209 -4.56 10.56 -19.37
N LYS A 210 -5.81 10.96 -19.60
CA LYS A 210 -6.97 10.08 -19.47
C LYS A 210 -7.07 9.21 -20.73
N GLU A 211 -6.34 8.11 -20.70
CA GLU A 211 -6.24 7.13 -21.79
C GLU A 211 -6.55 5.73 -21.26
N LYS A 212 -7.40 5.00 -22.00
CA LYS A 212 -7.70 3.60 -21.68
C LYS A 212 -6.58 2.69 -22.16
N TRP A 213 -6.14 1.78 -21.29
CA TRP A 213 -5.15 0.77 -21.64
C TRP A 213 -5.31 -0.48 -20.77
N ILE A 214 -4.88 -1.63 -21.30
CA ILE A 214 -4.93 -2.91 -20.58
C ILE A 214 -3.55 -3.19 -19.99
N TYR A 215 -3.45 -3.39 -18.69
CA TYR A 215 -2.22 -3.78 -18.03
C TYR A 215 -2.00 -5.28 -18.15
N THR A 216 -0.84 -5.69 -18.68
CA THR A 216 -0.49 -7.10 -18.85
C THR A 216 0.95 -7.37 -18.44
N ARG A 217 1.30 -8.63 -18.23
CA ARG A 217 2.69 -9.02 -17.91
C ARG A 217 3.66 -8.60 -19.01
N GLU A 218 3.21 -8.62 -20.26
CA GLU A 218 3.99 -8.32 -21.46
C GLU A 218 4.34 -6.82 -21.57
N ASN A 219 3.44 -5.93 -21.14
CA ASN A 219 3.67 -4.49 -21.18
C ASN A 219 4.18 -3.89 -19.85
N THR A 220 4.42 -4.73 -18.85
CA THR A 220 5.09 -4.35 -17.61
C THR A 220 6.59 -4.17 -17.86
N ILE A 221 7.18 -3.06 -17.40
CA ILE A 221 8.62 -2.77 -17.48
C ILE A 221 9.38 -3.49 -16.37
N SER A 222 8.80 -3.59 -15.17
CA SER A 222 9.40 -4.31 -14.05
C SER A 222 9.74 -5.75 -14.43
N ALA A 223 10.87 -6.22 -13.90
CA ALA A 223 11.28 -7.61 -14.02
C ALA A 223 10.31 -8.56 -13.30
N GLY A 224 9.64 -8.08 -12.23
CA GLY A 224 8.65 -8.87 -11.50
C GLY A 224 7.32 -8.92 -12.23
N LYS A 225 6.89 -10.13 -12.62
CA LYS A 225 5.60 -10.40 -13.29
C LYS A 225 4.52 -10.96 -12.35
N ASN A 226 4.78 -10.86 -11.05
CA ASN A 226 3.85 -11.19 -9.97
C ASN A 226 2.80 -10.08 -9.79
N ILE A 227 1.91 -9.96 -10.77
CA ILE A 227 0.91 -8.89 -10.87
C ILE A 227 -0.52 -9.45 -10.74
N PRO A 228 -1.24 -9.19 -9.63
CA PRO A 228 -2.64 -9.63 -9.47
C PRO A 228 -3.61 -8.83 -10.34
N PHE A 229 -3.18 -7.70 -10.89
CA PHE A 229 -3.95 -6.83 -11.80
C PHE A 229 -3.77 -7.19 -13.29
N ASN A 230 -3.30 -8.40 -13.61
CA ASN A 230 -3.12 -8.79 -15.01
C ASN A 230 -4.46 -8.76 -15.77
N ASN A 231 -4.45 -8.16 -16.96
CA ASN A 231 -5.61 -7.88 -17.82
C ASN A 231 -6.62 -6.85 -17.27
N PHE A 232 -6.27 -6.06 -16.26
CA PHE A 232 -7.10 -4.94 -15.83
C PHE A 232 -7.05 -3.79 -16.85
N GLU A 233 -8.20 -3.20 -17.16
CA GLU A 233 -8.28 -1.94 -17.92
C GLU A 233 -8.16 -0.76 -16.97
N PHE A 234 -7.20 0.14 -17.23
CA PHE A 234 -7.05 1.41 -16.54
C PHE A 234 -7.46 2.57 -17.44
N SER A 235 -7.89 3.67 -16.83
CA SER A 235 -8.40 4.88 -17.51
C SER A 235 -7.40 6.02 -17.60
N HIS A 236 -6.25 5.90 -16.94
CA HIS A 236 -5.22 6.93 -16.86
C HIS A 236 -3.85 6.30 -17.06
N LYS A 237 -2.97 7.00 -17.79
CA LYS A 237 -1.63 6.54 -18.12
C LYS A 237 -0.62 7.66 -17.96
N ILE A 238 0.52 7.35 -17.35
CA ILE A 238 1.66 8.27 -17.28
C ILE A 238 2.29 8.32 -18.67
N LYS A 239 2.49 9.52 -19.21
CA LYS A 239 3.12 9.77 -20.51
C LYS A 239 4.59 10.15 -20.38
N TYR A 240 4.91 10.93 -19.35
CA TYR A 240 6.28 11.34 -19.07
C TYR A 240 6.55 11.31 -17.57
N THR A 241 7.77 10.93 -17.20
CA THR A 241 8.34 11.23 -15.88
C THR A 241 9.64 11.98 -16.08
N ILE A 242 9.75 13.11 -15.41
CA ILE A 242 10.90 14.01 -15.43
C ILE A 242 11.46 14.01 -14.01
N CYS A 243 12.77 13.77 -13.86
CA CYS A 243 13.46 13.79 -12.59
C CYS A 243 14.65 14.74 -12.70
N ASP A 244 14.70 15.74 -11.82
CA ASP A 244 15.70 16.82 -11.86
C ASP A 244 15.85 17.48 -13.25
N GLY A 245 14.74 17.58 -14.00
CA GLY A 245 14.70 18.16 -15.34
C GLY A 245 15.01 17.19 -16.50
N ASP A 246 15.50 15.98 -16.20
CA ASP A 246 15.76 14.95 -17.21
C ASP A 246 14.55 14.05 -17.42
N ILE A 247 14.19 13.79 -18.68
CA ILE A 247 13.13 12.82 -19.02
C ILE A 247 13.67 11.40 -18.77
N VAL A 248 13.14 10.74 -17.74
CA VAL A 248 13.55 9.38 -17.33
C VAL A 248 12.56 8.30 -17.78
N TYR A 249 11.35 8.69 -18.19
CA TYR A 249 10.34 7.80 -18.75
C TYR A 249 9.51 8.50 -19.81
N THR A 250 9.22 7.77 -20.89
CA THR A 250 8.29 8.11 -21.95
C THR A 250 7.50 6.86 -22.31
N ASP A 251 6.17 6.98 -22.39
CA ASP A 251 5.24 5.92 -22.79
C ASP A 251 5.34 5.54 -24.28
#